data_AF-A0A087SE23-F1
#
_entry.id   AF-A0A087SE23-F1
#
_cell.length_a   1.000
_cell.length_b   1.000
_cell.length_c   1.000
_cell.angle_alpha   90.00
_cell.angle_beta   90.00
_cell.angle_gamma   90.00
#
_symmetry.space_group_name_H-M   'P 1'
#
loop_
_entity.id
_entity.type
_entity.pdbx_description
1 polymer ?
#
loop_
_entity_poly.entity_id
_entity_poly.type
_entity_poly.pdbx_seq_one_letter_code
_entity_poly.pdbx_strand_id
1 'polypeptide(L)'
;MLVKSDVGGNIDRLARSAATNPERYDADILVIVEDEVQAGGAASSSSSTKGLLWLKRAMQFVTALLNRLTEDEEESLSAAASETYYATLQQYHGWIVTGTFTVALKLVPAR
;
A
#
# COMPACT_ATOMS: atom_id res chain seq x y z
N MET A 1 11.28 -8.92 4.84
CA MET A 1 9.85 -9.24 5.06
C MET A 1 9.07 -8.93 3.80
N LEU A 2 8.12 -9.79 3.42
CA LEU A 2 7.36 -9.71 2.16
C LEU A 2 6.64 -8.36 1.98
N VAL A 3 6.01 -7.83 3.04
CA VAL A 3 5.34 -6.53 3.03
C VAL A 3 6.30 -5.37 2.70
N LYS A 4 7.47 -5.33 3.35
CA LYS A 4 8.49 -4.30 3.09
C LYS A 4 8.95 -4.33 1.63
N SER A 5 9.12 -5.53 1.07
CA SER A 5 9.54 -5.69 -0.32
C SER A 5 8.47 -5.23 -1.31
N ASP A 6 7.20 -5.51 -1.02
CA ASP A 6 6.07 -5.10 -1.86
C ASP A 6 5.91 -3.57 -1.89
N VAL A 7 5.86 -2.94 -0.71
CA VAL A 7 5.80 -1.48 -0.58
C VAL A 7 7.01 -0.82 -1.22
N GLY A 8 8.22 -1.33 -0.95
CA GLY A 8 9.46 -0.83 -1.54
C GLY A 8 9.45 -0.92 -3.07
N GLY A 9 9.01 -2.05 -3.63
CA GLY A 9 8.92 -2.22 -5.08
C GLY A 9 7.96 -1.25 -5.76
N ASN A 10 6.85 -0.88 -5.10
CA ASN A 10 5.92 0.14 -5.59
C ASN A 10 6.55 1.54 -5.56
N ILE A 11 7.29 1.88 -4.49
CA ILE A 11 8.04 3.13 -4.38
C ILE A 11 9.12 3.22 -5.46
N ASP A 12 9.94 2.18 -5.61
CA ASP A 12 11.03 2.12 -6.60
C ASP A 12 10.50 2.23 -8.03
N ARG A 13 9.30 1.72 -8.28
CA ARG A 13 8.64 1.85 -9.59
C ARG A 13 8.26 3.30 -9.87
N LEU A 14 7.64 3.99 -8.90
CA LEU A 14 7.28 5.39 -9.03
C LEU A 14 8.51 6.29 -9.14
N ALA A 15 9.54 6.05 -8.33
CA ALA A 15 10.79 6.78 -8.39
C ALA A 15 11.47 6.65 -9.76
N ARG A 16 11.46 5.46 -10.36
CA ARG A 16 11.97 5.26 -11.72
C ARG A 16 11.17 6.01 -12.78
N SER A 17 9.84 6.04 -12.67
CA SER A 17 9.02 6.86 -13.57
C SER A 17 9.27 8.35 -13.39
N ALA A 18 9.34 8.84 -12.15
CA ALA A 18 9.63 10.23 -11.85
C ALA A 18 10.98 10.67 -12.45
N ALA A 19 11.98 9.78 -12.42
CA ALA A 19 13.30 10.04 -12.99
C ALA A 19 13.35 10.14 -14.52
N THR A 20 12.34 9.67 -15.27
CA THR A 20 12.36 9.76 -16.74
C THR A 20 12.02 11.15 -17.26
N ASN A 21 11.27 11.94 -16.48
CA ASN A 21 10.97 13.34 -16.81
C ASN A 21 10.79 14.16 -15.51
N PRO A 22 11.89 14.47 -14.79
CA PRO A 22 11.82 15.10 -13.48
C PRO A 22 11.04 16.41 -13.48
N GLU A 23 11.25 17.27 -14.46
CA GLU A 23 10.56 18.57 -14.57
C GLU A 23 9.04 18.44 -14.66
N ARG A 24 8.54 17.37 -15.31
CA ARG A 24 7.11 17.13 -15.47
C ARG A 24 6.46 16.55 -14.21
N TYR A 25 7.21 15.74 -13.46
CA TYR A 25 6.65 14.94 -12.36
C TYR A 25 6.98 15.48 -10.95
N ASP A 26 7.88 16.46 -10.82
CA ASP A 26 8.35 16.99 -9.53
C ASP A 26 7.22 17.58 -8.66
N ALA A 27 6.31 18.31 -9.28
CA ALA A 27 5.22 18.99 -8.57
C ALA A 27 4.05 18.07 -8.21
N ASP A 28 3.79 17.03 -9.01
CA ASP A 28 2.65 16.12 -8.80
C ASP A 28 2.90 14.73 -9.41
N ILE A 29 2.93 13.73 -8.54
CA ILE A 29 3.09 12.32 -8.91
C ILE A 29 1.90 11.77 -9.73
N LEU A 30 0.72 12.40 -9.65
CA LEU A 30 -0.46 11.99 -10.41
C LEU A 30 -0.29 12.23 -11.91
N VAL A 31 0.60 13.14 -12.32
CA VAL A 31 0.93 13.35 -13.74
C VAL A 31 1.52 12.08 -14.37
N ILE A 32 2.22 11.25 -13.59
CA ILE A 32 2.69 9.92 -14.06
C ILE A 32 1.51 9.03 -14.45
N VAL A 33 0.41 9.09 -13.68
CA VAL A 33 -0.80 8.31 -13.95
C VAL A 33 -1.47 8.79 -15.22
N GLU A 34 -1.61 10.09 -15.40
CA GLU A 34 -2.22 10.69 -16.59
C GLU A 34 -1.48 10.26 -17.87
N ASP A 35 -0.14 10.41 -17.87
CA ASP A 35 0.70 10.03 -19.00
C ASP A 35 0.61 8.53 -19.31
N GLU A 36 0.62 7.69 -18.28
CA GLU A 36 0.57 6.25 -18.46
C GLU A 36 -0.81 5.77 -18.95
N VAL A 37 -1.90 6.41 -18.50
CA VAL A 37 -3.25 6.16 -19.00
C VAL A 37 -3.36 6.58 -20.47
N GLN A 38 -2.87 7.77 -20.81
CA GLN A 38 -2.88 8.27 -22.19
C GLN A 38 -2.07 7.36 -23.14
N ALA A 39 -0.95 6.82 -22.66
CA ALA A 39 -0.13 5.86 -23.39
C ALA A 39 -0.72 4.43 -23.44
N GLY A 40 -1.85 4.17 -22.76
CA GLY A 40 -2.46 2.84 -22.67
C GLY A 40 -1.68 1.83 -21.81
N GLY A 41 -0.71 2.30 -21.01
CA GLY A 41 0.19 1.47 -20.21
C GLY A 41 -0.35 1.08 -18.82
N ALA A 42 -1.41 1.75 -18.34
CA ALA A 42 -1.88 1.62 -16.95
C ALA A 42 -2.31 0.20 -16.55
N ALA A 43 -2.67 -0.66 -17.53
CA ALA A 43 -3.01 -2.05 -17.29
C ALA A 43 -1.80 -3.01 -17.26
N SER A 44 -0.59 -2.54 -17.57
CA SER A 44 0.63 -3.34 -17.58
C SER A 44 0.96 -3.94 -16.21
N SER A 45 1.66 -5.08 -16.18
CA SER A 45 2.22 -5.65 -14.94
C SER A 45 3.30 -4.77 -14.33
N SER A 46 4.02 -4.00 -15.15
CA SER A 46 5.04 -3.03 -14.76
C SER A 46 4.48 -1.63 -14.51
N SER A 47 3.15 -1.46 -14.49
CA SER A 47 2.52 -0.15 -14.42
C SER A 47 2.81 0.63 -13.13
N SER A 48 3.18 1.91 -13.27
CA SER A 48 3.39 2.82 -12.13
C SER A 48 2.07 3.25 -11.51
N THR A 49 1.02 3.37 -12.31
CA THR A 49 -0.37 3.60 -11.88
C THR A 49 -0.83 2.50 -10.94
N LYS A 50 -0.60 1.22 -11.29
CA LYS A 50 -0.89 0.11 -10.38
C LYS A 50 -0.04 0.15 -9.12
N GLY A 51 1.24 0.50 -9.26
CA GLY A 51 2.14 0.66 -8.11
C GLY A 51 1.62 1.71 -7.12
N LEU A 52 1.21 2.88 -7.63
CA LEU A 52 0.63 3.94 -6.82
C LEU A 52 -0.69 3.53 -6.16
N LEU A 53 -1.54 2.79 -6.87
CA LEU A 53 -2.80 2.28 -6.31
C LEU A 53 -2.55 1.35 -5.11
N TRP A 54 -1.61 0.41 -5.23
CA TRP A 54 -1.27 -0.49 -4.12
C TRP A 54 -0.56 0.25 -2.98
N LEU A 55 0.31 1.20 -3.30
CA LEU A 55 0.95 2.05 -2.29
C LEU A 55 -0.10 2.85 -1.50
N LYS A 56 -1.07 3.48 -2.18
CA LYS A 56 -2.17 4.20 -1.53
C LYS A 56 -2.94 3.30 -0.56
N ARG A 57 -3.32 2.09 -0.99
CA ARG A 57 -4.06 1.12 -0.15
C ARG A 57 -3.25 0.72 1.09
N ALA A 58 -1.94 0.47 0.93
CA ALA A 58 -1.06 0.18 2.05
C ALA A 58 -0.97 1.36 3.03
N MET A 59 -0.85 2.59 2.52
CA MET A 59 -0.82 3.80 3.37
C MET A 59 -2.16 4.02 4.09
N GLN A 60 -3.30 3.76 3.45
CA GLN A 60 -4.61 3.83 4.09
C GLN A 60 -4.71 2.86 5.29
N PHE A 61 -4.20 1.63 5.15
CA PHE A 61 -4.11 0.68 6.26
C PHE A 61 -3.20 1.21 7.38
N VAL A 62 -1.99 1.67 7.05
CA VAL A 62 -1.03 2.16 8.07
C VAL A 62 -1.60 3.36 8.82
N THR A 63 -2.14 4.37 8.12
CA THR A 63 -2.73 5.54 8.77
C THR A 63 -3.92 5.17 9.64
N ALA A 64 -4.82 4.31 9.15
CA ALA A 64 -5.98 3.87 9.94
C ALA A 64 -5.57 3.05 11.18
N LEU A 65 -4.53 2.22 11.07
CA LEU A 65 -4.00 1.45 12.19
C LEU A 65 -3.39 2.36 13.25
N LEU A 66 -2.56 3.31 12.83
CA LEU A 66 -1.93 4.27 13.74
C LEU A 66 -2.97 5.14 14.44
N ASN A 67 -3.97 5.65 13.72
CA ASN A 67 -5.07 6.43 14.32
C ASN A 67 -5.81 5.62 15.38
N ARG A 68 -6.16 4.37 15.07
CA ARG A 68 -6.85 3.48 16.01
C ARG A 68 -6.04 3.23 17.28
N LEU A 69 -4.74 2.96 17.14
CA LEU A 69 -3.82 2.75 18.27
C LEU A 69 -3.59 4.02 19.12
N THR A 70 -3.81 5.20 18.54
CA THR A 70 -3.77 6.47 19.29
C THR A 70 -5.09 6.82 19.96
N GLU A 71 -6.21 6.30 19.45
CA GLU A 71 -7.54 6.51 20.03
C GLU A 71 -7.81 5.58 21.22
N ASP A 72 -7.28 4.35 21.19
CA ASP A 72 -7.39 3.36 22.26
C ASP A 72 -6.00 2.80 22.62
N GLU A 73 -5.46 3.23 23.77
CA GLU A 73 -4.14 2.79 24.23
C GLU A 73 -4.14 1.38 24.84
N GLU A 74 -5.31 0.86 25.22
CA GLU A 74 -5.48 -0.47 25.81
C GLU A 74 -5.70 -1.54 24.74
N GLU A 75 -6.08 -1.15 23.52
CA GLU A 75 -6.26 -2.09 22.41
C GLU A 75 -4.93 -2.75 22.00
N SER A 76 -4.91 -4.08 21.95
CA SER A 76 -3.73 -4.81 21.49
C SER A 76 -3.43 -4.53 20.01
N LEU A 77 -2.15 -4.47 19.66
CA LEU A 77 -1.71 -4.28 18.28
C LEU A 77 -2.29 -5.33 17.31
N SER A 78 -2.45 -6.57 17.76
CA SER A 78 -3.03 -7.66 16.95
C SER A 78 -4.51 -7.43 16.65
N ALA A 79 -5.30 -7.00 17.65
CA ALA A 79 -6.72 -6.67 17.46
C ALA A 79 -6.90 -5.46 16.53
N ALA A 80 -6.16 -4.37 16.81
CA ALA A 80 -6.19 -3.17 15.98
C ALA A 80 -5.81 -3.49 14.52
N ALA A 81 -4.71 -4.22 14.31
CA ALA A 81 -4.26 -4.60 12.97
C ALA A 81 -5.26 -5.51 12.24
N SER A 82 -5.93 -6.41 12.96
CA SER A 82 -6.97 -7.28 12.40
C SER A 82 -8.15 -6.46 11.88
N GLU A 83 -8.75 -5.64 12.75
CA GLU A 83 -9.92 -4.83 12.40
C GLU A 83 -9.61 -3.84 11.28
N THR A 84 -8.47 -3.15 11.36
CA THR A 84 -8.06 -2.21 10.30
C THR A 84 -7.85 -2.93 8.97
N TYR A 85 -7.31 -4.15 8.96
CA TYR A 85 -7.12 -4.92 7.72
C TYR A 85 -8.45 -5.25 7.04
N TYR A 86 -9.43 -5.73 7.80
CA TYR A 86 -10.76 -6.04 7.28
C TYR A 86 -11.47 -4.79 6.76
N ALA A 87 -11.28 -3.64 7.41
CA ALA A 87 -11.86 -2.38 6.99
C ALA A 87 -11.18 -1.76 5.74
N THR A 88 -9.94 -2.15 5.41
CA THR A 88 -9.14 -1.47 4.38
C THR A 88 -8.68 -2.41 3.26
N LEU A 89 -7.72 -3.30 3.54
CA LEU A 89 -7.01 -4.08 2.53
C LEU A 89 -7.73 -5.34 2.10
N GLN A 90 -8.54 -5.94 2.99
CA GLN A 90 -9.11 -7.27 2.75
C GLN A 90 -9.93 -7.34 1.44
N GLN A 91 -10.68 -6.29 1.12
CA GLN A 91 -11.48 -6.22 -0.11
C GLN A 91 -10.66 -6.37 -1.40
N TYR A 92 -9.34 -6.15 -1.35
CA TYR A 92 -8.42 -6.28 -2.49
C TYR A 92 -7.62 -7.58 -2.46
N HIS A 93 -7.76 -8.38 -1.40
CA HIS A 93 -7.03 -9.62 -1.20
C HIS A 93 -7.92 -10.84 -1.41
N GLY A 94 -7.48 -11.76 -2.28
CA GLY A 94 -8.08 -13.07 -2.38
C GLY A 94 -7.93 -13.90 -1.09
N TRP A 95 -8.60 -15.04 -1.03
CA TRP A 95 -8.62 -15.91 0.15
C TRP A 95 -7.22 -16.36 0.60
N ILE A 96 -6.29 -16.58 -0.34
CA ILE A 96 -4.89 -16.97 -0.04
C ILE A 96 -4.17 -15.86 0.73
N VAL A 97 -4.20 -14.64 0.21
CA VAL A 97 -3.51 -13.49 0.82
C VAL A 97 -4.17 -13.09 2.14
N THR A 98 -5.49 -13.24 2.23
CA THR A 98 -6.21 -13.06 3.49
C THR A 98 -5.76 -14.08 4.54
N GLY A 99 -5.61 -15.36 4.17
CA GLY A 99 -5.13 -16.40 5.08
C GLY A 99 -3.69 -16.15 5.56
N THR A 100 -2.79 -15.72 4.68
CA THR A 100 -1.40 -15.39 5.08
C THR A 100 -1.35 -14.20 6.04
N PHE A 101 -2.21 -13.20 5.87
CA PHE A 101 -2.34 -12.10 6.80
C PHE A 101 -2.78 -12.56 8.20
N THR A 102 -3.80 -13.41 8.29
CA THR A 102 -4.26 -13.97 9.58
C THR A 102 -3.16 -14.72 10.33
N VAL A 103 -2.27 -15.41 9.61
CA VAL A 103 -1.10 -16.05 10.23
C VAL A 103 -0.09 -15.01 10.70
N ALA A 104 0.18 -13.98 9.90
CA ALA A 104 1.11 -12.89 10.26
C ALA A 104 0.66 -12.12 11.52
N LEU A 105 -0.66 -11.95 11.73
CA LEU A 105 -1.22 -11.33 12.95
C LEU A 105 -0.81 -12.03 14.25
N LYS A 106 -0.52 -13.34 14.21
CA LYS A 106 -0.05 -14.11 15.37
C LYS A 106 1.41 -13.82 15.73
N LEU A 107 2.15 -13.15 14.84
CA LEU A 107 3.56 -12.80 15.00
C LEU A 107 3.76 -11.31 15.30
N VAL A 108 2.66 -10.55 15.36
CA VAL A 108 2.68 -9.13 15.71
C VAL A 108 3.11 -8.98 17.18
N PRO A 109 4.02 -8.04 17.50
CA PRO A 109 4.50 -7.86 18.87
C PRO A 109 3.39 -7.35 19.80
N ALA A 110 3.66 -7.40 21.10
CA ALA A 110 2.89 -6.62 22.06
C ALA A 110 3.02 -5.12 21.74
N ARG A 111 2.01 -4.35 22.16
CA ARG A 111 2.01 -2.89 22.05
C ARG A 111 3.13 -2.29 22.88
#